data_AF-A0A8T7BNY0-F1
#
_entry.id   AF-A0A8T7BNY0-F1
#
_cell.length_a   1.000
_cell.length_b   1.000
_cell.length_c   1.000
_cell.angle_alpha   90.00
_cell.angle_beta   90.00
_cell.angle_gamma   90.00
#
_symmetry.space_group_name_H-M   'P 1'
#
loop_
_entity.id
_entity.type
_entity.pdbx_description
1 polymer ?
#
loop_
_entity_poly.entity_id
_entity_poly.type
_entity_poly.pdbx_seq_one_letter_code
_entity_poly.pdbx_strand_id
1 'polypeptide(L)'
;SQSEIRHSPFEDGVMWLTRKIDGKNFGVPEEAVPDRLTLLLMMTRWGSYALWKDDKVGSIEPGKWADIIILNGDYMDVTVEELDTLYPIMTMVDGKVVYENRELRGNLLKFNTDPNVAAWEIEKNTATDLWRWSETGPQIPSVE
;
A
#
# COMPACT_ATOMS: atom_id res chain seq x y z
N SER A 1 -0.04 18.42 -22.26
CA SER A 1 0.33 17.07 -21.78
C SER A 1 -0.32 16.88 -20.44
N GLN A 2 -1.32 16.01 -20.33
CA GLN A 2 -1.85 15.65 -19.01
C GLN A 2 -0.78 14.78 -18.37
N SER A 3 -0.02 15.34 -17.43
CA SER A 3 0.70 14.52 -16.46
C SER A 3 -0.33 13.59 -15.85
N GLU A 4 -0.18 12.27 -16.04
CA GLU A 4 -1.05 11.28 -15.39
C GLU A 4 -1.13 11.65 -13.91
N ILE A 5 -2.32 12.00 -13.44
CA ILE A 5 -2.53 12.34 -12.04
C ILE A 5 -2.34 11.04 -11.26
N ARG A 6 -1.14 10.85 -10.70
CA ARG A 6 -0.83 9.74 -9.80
C ARG A 6 -1.43 10.12 -8.44
N HIS A 7 -2.63 9.63 -8.16
CA HIS A 7 -3.28 9.89 -6.88
C HIS A 7 -2.66 9.03 -5.78
N SER A 8 -2.12 9.68 -4.76
CA SER A 8 -1.70 9.02 -3.54
C SER A 8 -2.92 8.62 -2.71
N PRO A 9 -2.97 7.40 -2.14
CA PRO A 9 -3.97 7.08 -1.14
C PRO A 9 -3.76 7.88 0.16
N PHE A 10 -2.63 8.58 0.30
CA PHE A 10 -2.25 9.38 1.46
C PHE A 10 -2.22 10.88 1.16
N GLU A 11 -2.93 11.36 0.14
CA GLU A 11 -3.01 12.79 -0.23
C GLU A 11 -3.36 13.67 0.98
N ASP A 12 -4.36 13.26 1.76
CA ASP A 12 -4.71 13.97 3.00
C ASP A 12 -3.83 13.57 4.20
N GLY A 13 -3.03 12.51 4.08
CA GLY A 13 -2.25 11.92 5.18
C GLY A 13 -1.29 12.92 5.83
N VAL A 14 -0.66 13.77 5.02
CA VAL A 14 0.19 14.88 5.49
C VAL A 14 -0.62 15.82 6.38
N MET A 15 -1.83 16.18 5.97
CA MET A 15 -2.73 17.05 6.75
C MET A 15 -3.19 16.37 8.03
N TRP A 16 -3.53 15.08 8.02
CA TRP A 16 -3.93 14.34 9.23
C TRP A 16 -2.81 14.30 10.29
N LEU A 17 -1.56 14.16 9.85
CA LEU A 17 -0.39 14.08 10.74
C LEU A 17 0.13 15.45 11.19
N THR A 18 -0.01 16.49 10.36
CA THR A 18 0.59 17.80 10.65
C THR A 18 -0.42 18.86 11.06
N ARG A 19 -1.71 18.64 10.81
CA ARG A 19 -2.78 19.64 10.90
C ARG A 19 -2.42 20.91 10.11
N LYS A 20 -1.84 20.74 8.93
CA LYS A 20 -1.49 21.84 8.00
C LYS A 20 -2.08 21.61 6.62
N ILE A 21 -2.51 22.70 6.00
CA ILE A 21 -2.91 22.78 4.59
C ILE A 21 -2.09 23.91 3.97
N ASP A 22 -1.36 23.63 2.89
CA ASP A 22 -0.44 24.57 2.23
C ASP A 22 0.53 25.27 3.21
N GLY A 23 1.06 24.51 4.18
CA GLY A 23 1.96 25.01 5.22
C GLY A 23 1.31 25.88 6.30
N LYS A 24 0.01 26.13 6.23
CA LYS A 24 -0.75 26.88 7.25
C LYS A 24 -1.45 25.93 8.19
N ASN A 25 -1.42 26.25 9.48
CA ASN A 25 -2.14 25.47 10.49
C ASN A 25 -3.65 25.45 10.20
N PHE A 26 -4.25 24.28 10.35
CA PHE A 26 -5.67 24.01 10.17
C PHE A 26 -6.21 23.24 11.38
N GLY A 27 -7.30 23.73 11.97
CA GLY A 27 -7.86 23.11 13.18
C GLY A 27 -6.95 23.25 14.40
N VAL A 28 -7.03 22.28 15.31
CA VAL A 28 -6.24 22.20 16.55
C VAL A 28 -5.03 21.29 16.32
N PRO A 29 -3.78 21.82 16.33
CA PRO A 29 -2.58 21.01 16.09
C PRO A 29 -2.42 19.81 17.02
N GLU A 30 -2.87 19.94 18.27
CA GLU A 30 -2.81 18.89 19.29
C GLU A 30 -3.74 17.71 18.99
N GLU A 31 -4.72 17.89 18.11
CA GLU A 31 -5.59 16.80 17.62
C GLU A 31 -5.03 16.12 16.36
N ALA A 32 -3.78 16.41 15.96
CA ALA A 32 -3.12 15.67 14.90
C ALA A 32 -3.09 14.16 15.21
N VAL A 33 -3.11 13.35 14.15
CA VAL A 33 -2.83 11.92 14.29
C VAL A 33 -1.39 11.80 14.81
N PRO A 34 -1.15 11.07 15.92
CA PRO A 34 0.11 11.13 16.65
C PRO A 34 1.30 10.60 15.84
N ASP A 35 1.07 9.62 14.96
CA ASP A 35 2.10 8.98 14.17
C ASP A 35 1.52 8.27 12.93
N ARG A 36 2.40 7.93 11.98
CA ARG A 36 2.01 7.28 10.71
C ARG A 36 1.43 5.87 10.90
N LEU A 37 1.87 5.11 11.89
CA LEU A 37 1.33 3.77 12.14
C LEU A 37 -0.13 3.89 12.60
N THR A 38 -0.42 4.87 13.46
CA THR A 38 -1.78 5.21 13.84
C THR A 38 -2.62 5.61 12.62
N LEU A 39 -2.09 6.45 11.72
CA LEU A 39 -2.77 6.78 10.45
C LEU A 39 -3.06 5.53 9.61
N LEU A 40 -2.08 4.65 9.43
CA LEU A 40 -2.24 3.40 8.68
C LEU A 40 -3.33 2.50 9.29
N LEU A 41 -3.35 2.37 10.62
CA LEU A 41 -4.38 1.60 11.34
C LEU A 41 -5.77 2.22 11.16
N MET A 42 -5.90 3.55 11.25
CA MET A 42 -7.14 4.27 11.00
C MET A 42 -7.69 3.95 9.60
N MET A 43 -6.83 3.93 8.59
CA MET A 43 -7.21 3.67 7.19
C MET A 43 -7.45 2.19 6.86
N THR A 44 -7.02 1.26 7.74
CA THR A 44 -7.08 -0.19 7.47
C THR A 44 -7.86 -0.92 8.56
N ARG A 45 -7.17 -1.42 9.59
CA ARG A 45 -7.73 -2.31 10.62
C ARG A 45 -8.83 -1.64 11.46
N TRP A 46 -8.66 -0.38 11.85
CA TRP A 46 -9.67 0.33 12.64
C TRP A 46 -10.85 0.77 11.77
N GLY A 47 -10.59 1.14 10.52
CA GLY A 47 -11.64 1.40 9.54
C GLY A 47 -12.51 0.18 9.28
N SER A 48 -11.92 -1.01 9.12
CA SER A 48 -12.68 -2.25 8.92
C SER A 48 -13.51 -2.63 10.15
N TYR A 49 -12.96 -2.45 11.36
CA TYR A 49 -13.70 -2.64 12.60
C TYR A 49 -14.90 -1.69 12.71
N ALA A 50 -14.71 -0.40 12.40
CA ALA A 50 -15.79 0.59 12.41
C ALA A 50 -16.92 0.28 11.42
N LEU A 51 -16.61 -0.48 10.35
CA LEU A 51 -17.57 -0.95 9.35
C LEU A 51 -18.14 -2.35 9.64
N TRP A 52 -17.77 -2.97 10.77
CA TRP A 52 -18.09 -4.37 11.11
C TRP A 52 -17.69 -5.36 10.00
N LYS A 53 -16.51 -5.13 9.41
CA LYS A 53 -15.91 -5.97 8.36
C LYS A 53 -14.49 -6.43 8.72
N ASP A 54 -14.12 -6.37 10.00
CA ASP A 54 -12.81 -6.79 10.48
C ASP A 54 -12.53 -8.28 10.27
N ASP A 55 -13.57 -9.10 10.07
CA ASP A 55 -13.49 -10.51 9.65
C ASP A 55 -13.27 -10.70 8.14
N LYS A 56 -13.33 -9.62 7.34
CA LYS A 56 -13.21 -9.66 5.88
C LYS A 56 -12.07 -8.82 5.32
N VAL A 57 -11.81 -7.62 5.86
CA VAL A 57 -10.85 -6.66 5.30
C VAL A 57 -10.06 -5.91 6.37
N GLY A 58 -9.06 -5.14 5.94
CA GLY A 58 -8.30 -4.23 6.79
C GLY A 58 -7.01 -4.80 7.40
N SER A 59 -6.66 -6.05 7.12
CA SER A 59 -5.35 -6.62 7.43
C SER A 59 -5.02 -7.84 6.57
N ILE A 60 -3.73 -8.19 6.51
CA ILE A 60 -3.22 -9.35 5.77
C ILE A 60 -3.19 -10.55 6.73
N GLU A 61 -4.26 -11.32 6.76
CA GLU A 61 -4.46 -12.48 7.64
C GLU A 61 -5.21 -13.60 6.89
N PRO A 62 -4.93 -14.89 7.17
CA PRO A 62 -5.69 -15.99 6.57
C PRO A 62 -7.20 -15.87 6.79
N GLY A 63 -7.99 -16.12 5.76
CA GLY A 63 -9.46 -16.06 5.81
C GLY A 63 -10.07 -14.69 5.45
N LYS A 64 -9.26 -13.64 5.32
CA LYS A 64 -9.69 -12.32 4.82
C LYS A 64 -9.57 -12.23 3.30
N TRP A 65 -10.22 -11.22 2.72
CA TRP A 65 -10.10 -10.93 1.29
C TRP A 65 -8.70 -10.48 0.95
N ALA A 66 -8.23 -10.88 -0.24
CA ALA A 66 -6.96 -10.46 -0.79
C ALA A 66 -7.06 -9.06 -1.42
N ASP A 67 -7.31 -8.07 -0.57
CA ASP A 67 -7.33 -6.65 -0.92
C ASP A 67 -5.97 -6.04 -0.56
N ILE A 68 -5.13 -5.79 -1.57
CA ILE A 68 -3.72 -5.42 -1.40
C ILE A 68 -3.39 -4.24 -2.30
N ILE A 69 -2.63 -3.28 -1.76
CA ILE A 69 -1.94 -2.27 -2.56
C ILE A 69 -0.43 -2.49 -2.46
N ILE A 70 0.28 -2.29 -3.56
CA ILE A 70 1.74 -2.20 -3.58
C ILE A 70 2.09 -0.76 -3.95
N LEU A 71 2.97 -0.13 -3.18
CA LEU A 71 3.37 1.26 -3.37
C LEU A 71 4.71 1.37 -4.10
N ASN A 72 5.01 2.53 -4.67
CA ASN A 72 6.29 2.86 -5.31
C ASN A 72 7.42 3.18 -4.30
N GLY A 73 7.19 3.01 -3.00
CA GLY A 73 8.13 3.33 -1.94
C GLY A 73 7.66 2.76 -0.60
N ASP A 74 8.51 2.90 0.42
CA ASP A 74 8.22 2.41 1.76
C ASP A 74 7.47 3.48 2.58
N TYR A 75 6.23 3.18 2.94
CA TYR A 75 5.38 4.03 3.78
C TYR A 75 5.97 4.35 5.15
N MET A 76 6.79 3.45 5.71
CA MET A 76 7.38 3.62 7.03
C MET A 76 8.63 4.52 7.00
N ASP A 77 9.31 4.61 5.85
CA ASP A 77 10.59 5.31 5.74
C ASP A 77 10.50 6.70 5.11
N VAL A 78 9.53 6.98 4.23
CA VAL A 78 9.39 8.32 3.63
C VAL A 78 9.16 9.41 4.68
N THR A 79 9.53 10.66 4.42
CA THR A 79 9.19 11.75 5.35
C THR A 79 7.69 12.01 5.37
N VAL A 80 7.18 12.69 6.41
CA VAL A 80 5.74 13.01 6.49
C VAL A 80 5.34 13.92 5.32
N GLU A 81 6.22 14.83 4.93
CA GLU A 81 6.06 15.75 3.81
C GLU A 81 6.05 15.06 2.44
N GLU A 82 6.57 13.82 2.35
CA GLU A 82 6.63 13.04 1.11
C GLU A 82 5.56 11.96 1.04
N LEU A 83 4.69 11.80 2.05
CA LEU A 83 3.68 10.75 2.08
C LEU A 83 2.71 10.83 0.90
N ASP A 84 2.36 12.03 0.46
CA ASP A 84 1.50 12.29 -0.70
C ASP A 84 2.17 12.00 -2.05
N THR A 85 3.47 11.71 -2.06
CA THR A 85 4.22 11.28 -3.25
C THR A 85 4.14 9.77 -3.48
N LEU A 86 3.75 9.00 -2.46
CA LEU A 86 3.54 7.56 -2.58
C LEU A 86 2.29 7.29 -3.42
N TYR A 87 2.40 6.46 -4.45
CA TYR A 87 1.29 6.04 -5.28
C TYR A 87 1.27 4.51 -5.45
N PRO A 88 0.09 3.92 -5.69
CA PRO A 88 0.01 2.49 -5.95
C PRO A 88 0.70 2.18 -7.27
N ILE A 89 1.58 1.17 -7.27
CA ILE A 89 2.09 0.53 -8.48
C ILE A 89 1.23 -0.67 -8.89
N MET A 90 0.48 -1.23 -7.94
CA MET A 90 -0.51 -2.28 -8.16
C MET A 90 -1.63 -2.18 -7.12
N THR A 91 -2.86 -2.46 -7.54
CA THR A 91 -4.00 -2.69 -6.65
C THR A 91 -4.67 -4.01 -6.99
N MET A 92 -4.84 -4.84 -5.97
CA MET A 92 -5.57 -6.11 -6.01
C MET A 92 -6.81 -5.99 -5.14
N VAL A 93 -7.95 -6.44 -5.67
CA VAL A 93 -9.23 -6.50 -4.95
C VAL A 93 -9.81 -7.89 -5.12
N ASP A 94 -10.15 -8.55 -4.01
CA ASP A 94 -10.67 -9.92 -3.99
C ASP A 94 -9.79 -10.89 -4.82
N GLY A 95 -8.47 -10.76 -4.68
CA GLY A 95 -7.49 -11.59 -5.39
C GLY A 95 -7.28 -11.25 -6.87
N LYS A 96 -7.97 -10.24 -7.41
CA LYS A 96 -7.84 -9.83 -8.82
C LYS A 96 -7.10 -8.51 -8.93
N VAL A 97 -6.07 -8.46 -9.78
CA VAL A 97 -5.37 -7.20 -10.09
C VAL A 97 -6.30 -6.31 -10.89
N VAL A 98 -6.72 -5.18 -10.30
CA VAL A 98 -7.62 -4.18 -10.92
C VAL A 98 -6.87 -2.95 -11.42
N TYR A 99 -5.66 -2.72 -10.92
CA TYR A 99 -4.77 -1.66 -11.36
C TYR A 99 -3.33 -2.15 -11.39
N GLU A 100 -2.62 -1.79 -12.44
CA GLU A 100 -1.18 -1.98 -12.59
C GLU A 100 -0.61 -0.75 -13.30
N ASN A 101 0.45 -0.19 -12.73
CA ASN A 101 1.11 0.98 -13.31
C ASN A 101 1.69 0.63 -14.69
N ARG A 102 1.44 1.49 -15.68
CA ARG A 102 1.85 1.30 -17.07
C ARG A 102 3.36 1.15 -17.25
N GLU A 103 4.17 1.76 -16.40
CA GLU A 103 5.63 1.66 -16.44
C GLU A 103 6.12 0.24 -16.05
N LEU A 104 5.27 -0.56 -15.40
CA LEU A 104 5.53 -1.97 -15.11
C LEU A 104 4.98 -2.91 -16.19
N ARG A 105 4.16 -2.42 -17.15
CA ARG A 105 3.62 -3.25 -18.22
C ARG A 105 4.74 -3.76 -19.12
N GLY A 106 4.95 -5.08 -19.11
CA GLY A 106 6.03 -5.77 -19.82
C GLY A 106 7.04 -6.44 -18.88
N ASN A 107 7.19 -5.92 -17.66
CA ASN A 107 7.78 -6.62 -16.53
C ASN A 107 6.65 -7.30 -15.77
N LEU A 108 6.21 -8.45 -16.29
CA LEU A 108 5.12 -9.21 -15.68
C LEU A 108 5.43 -9.53 -14.21
N LEU A 109 4.84 -8.78 -13.28
CA LEU A 109 4.54 -9.26 -11.94
C LEU A 109 3.44 -10.32 -12.09
N LYS A 110 3.83 -11.55 -12.45
CA LYS A 110 2.91 -12.69 -12.48
C LYS A 110 2.55 -13.07 -11.04
N PHE A 111 1.55 -12.41 -10.46
CA PHE A 111 0.88 -12.92 -9.27
C PHE A 111 -0.32 -13.74 -9.71
N ASN A 112 -0.20 -15.06 -9.58
CA ASN A 112 -1.30 -16.03 -9.53
C ASN A 112 -2.52 -15.69 -10.41
N THR A 113 -2.30 -15.41 -11.71
CA THR A 113 -3.37 -15.13 -12.67
C THR A 113 -3.99 -16.40 -13.25
N ASP A 114 -3.52 -17.58 -12.85
CA ASP A 114 -4.09 -18.87 -13.24
C ASP A 114 -4.82 -19.50 -12.05
N PRO A 115 -6.15 -19.64 -12.10
CA PRO A 115 -6.93 -20.26 -11.03
C PRO A 115 -6.59 -21.75 -10.80
N ASN A 116 -5.74 -22.37 -11.62
CA ASN A 116 -5.35 -23.78 -11.52
C ASN A 116 -3.89 -24.02 -11.10
N VAL A 117 -3.10 -22.97 -10.84
CA VAL A 117 -1.65 -23.14 -10.63
C VAL A 117 -1.24 -22.59 -9.27
N ALA A 118 -1.34 -23.44 -8.25
CA ALA A 118 -0.77 -23.21 -6.92
C ALA A 118 0.76 -23.46 -6.89
N ALA A 119 1.51 -23.03 -7.91
CA ALA A 119 2.96 -23.21 -7.98
C ALA A 119 3.64 -21.92 -8.45
N TRP A 120 4.49 -21.37 -7.58
CA TRP A 120 5.19 -20.11 -7.76
C TRP A 120 6.38 -20.27 -8.73
N GLU A 121 6.30 -19.68 -9.93
CA GLU A 121 7.47 -19.44 -10.80
C GLU A 121 7.56 -17.96 -11.20
N ILE A 122 8.70 -17.32 -10.88
CA ILE A 122 9.00 -15.92 -11.22
C ILE A 122 9.81 -15.90 -12.52
N GLU A 123 9.21 -15.50 -13.63
CA GLU A 123 9.97 -15.15 -14.85
C GLU A 123 10.55 -13.73 -14.73
N LYS A 124 11.86 -13.65 -14.49
CA LYS A 124 12.61 -12.39 -14.48
C LYS A 124 12.87 -11.91 -15.91
N ASN A 125 12.13 -10.94 -16.41
CA ASN A 125 12.32 -10.46 -17.80
C ASN A 125 12.84 -9.03 -17.99
N THR A 126 13.04 -8.20 -16.97
CA THR A 126 13.96 -7.05 -17.05
C THR A 126 14.39 -6.61 -15.65
N ALA A 127 15.68 -6.28 -15.47
CA ALA A 127 16.15 -5.65 -14.25
C ALA A 127 15.52 -4.26 -14.14
N THR A 128 14.66 -4.07 -13.15
CA THR A 128 14.27 -2.74 -12.68
C THR A 128 14.99 -2.48 -11.36
N ASP A 129 15.36 -1.23 -11.09
CA ASP A 129 15.94 -0.83 -9.80
C ASP A 129 14.91 -0.83 -8.66
N LEU A 130 13.67 -1.27 -8.92
CA LEU A 130 12.54 -1.07 -8.03
C LEU A 130 12.34 -2.16 -6.97
N TRP A 131 12.95 -3.35 -7.08
CA TRP A 131 12.90 -4.34 -5.99
C TRP A 131 14.13 -5.26 -6.04
N ARG A 132 14.96 -5.25 -4.98
CA ARG A 132 15.96 -6.30 -4.73
C ARG A 132 15.61 -7.03 -3.45
N TRP A 133 15.19 -8.29 -3.59
CA TRP A 133 15.22 -9.25 -2.48
C TRP A 133 16.69 -9.45 -2.08
N SER A 134 17.03 -9.23 -0.80
CA SER A 134 18.30 -9.66 -0.20
C SER A 134 18.07 -10.94 0.60
N GLU A 135 19.08 -11.81 0.70
CA GLU A 135 18.99 -13.10 1.41
C GLU A 135 18.65 -12.96 2.91
N THR A 136 18.62 -11.75 3.45
CA THR A 136 18.27 -11.43 4.84
C THR A 136 16.87 -10.85 5.01
N GLY A 137 16.00 -10.95 4.01
CA GLY A 137 14.62 -10.45 4.06
C GLY A 137 13.82 -10.99 5.27
N PRO A 138 12.81 -10.24 5.74
CA PRO A 138 12.06 -10.57 6.96
C PRO A 138 11.43 -11.97 6.84
N GLN A 139 11.80 -12.83 7.80
CA GLN A 139 11.26 -14.18 7.90
C GLN A 139 9.80 -14.10 8.35
N ILE A 140 8.88 -14.62 7.54
CA ILE A 140 7.48 -14.77 7.93
C ILE A 140 7.42 -15.86 9.01
N PRO A 141 6.98 -15.56 10.24
CA PRO A 141 6.87 -16.57 11.28
C PRO A 141 5.90 -17.68 10.84
N SER A 142 6.27 -18.94 11.09
CA SER A 142 5.36 -20.06 10.91
C SER A 142 4.16 -19.89 11.84
N VAL A 143 2.95 -20.01 11.30
CA VAL A 143 1.71 -20.03 12.06
C VAL A 143 1.60 -21.40 12.72
N GLU A 144 1.63 -21.46 14.05
CA GLU A 144 1.19 -22.61 14.86
C GLU A 144 -0.35 -22.67 14.92
#